data_AF-A0A2T8F679-F1
#
_entry.id   AF-A0A2T8F679-F1
#
_cell.length_a   1.000
_cell.length_b   1.000
_cell.length_c   1.000
_cell.angle_alpha   90.00
_cell.angle_beta   90.00
_cell.angle_gamma   90.00
#
_symmetry.space_group_name_H-M   'P 1'
#
loop_
_entity.id
_entity.type
_entity.pdbx_description
1 polymer ?
#
loop_
_entity_poly.entity_id
_entity_poly.type
_entity_poly.pdbx_seq_one_letter_code
_entity_poly.pdbx_strand_id
1 'polypeptide(L)' 'MTREPDTTTPEPEWMRRARLAAVFGDVLPETTADERDPEAGAGESSGDQWLREQVPPHHGD' A
#
# COMPACT_ATOMS: atom_id res chain seq x y z
N MET A 1 10.70 4.79 -15.91
CA MET A 1 11.34 4.23 -14.70
C MET A 1 10.40 3.18 -14.12
N THR A 2 10.65 1.90 -14.37
CA THR A 2 9.89 0.80 -13.75
C THR A 2 10.48 0.57 -12.36
N ARG A 3 9.69 0.71 -11.30
CA ARG A 3 10.13 0.37 -9.94
C ARG A 3 10.05 -1.14 -9.82
N GLU A 4 11.21 -1.80 -9.75
CA GLU A 4 11.34 -3.21 -9.39
C GLU A 4 10.57 -3.47 -8.09
N PRO A 5 9.88 -4.62 -7.93
CA PRO A 5 9.30 -4.98 -6.65
C PRO A 5 10.45 -5.09 -5.65
N ASP A 6 10.44 -4.20 -4.66
CA ASP A 6 11.42 -4.21 -3.58
C ASP A 6 11.23 -5.50 -2.78
N THR A 7 12.02 -6.53 -3.07
CA THR A 7 12.09 -7.77 -2.31
C THR A 7 12.86 -7.53 -1.01
N THR A 8 12.44 -6.55 -0.22
CA THR A 8 12.87 -6.43 1.16
C THR A 8 12.07 -7.45 1.96
N THR A 9 12.77 -8.48 2.45
CA THR A 9 12.26 -9.37 3.50
C THR A 9 11.56 -8.52 4.56
N PRO A 10 10.29 -8.83 4.93
CA PRO A 10 9.55 -8.00 5.86
C PRO A 10 10.34 -7.85 7.17
N GLU A 11 10.54 -6.61 7.61
CA GLU A 11 11.22 -6.33 8.86
C GLU A 11 10.49 -7.02 10.03
N PRO A 12 11.21 -7.47 11.06
CA PRO A 12 10.59 -7.99 12.27
C PRO A 12 9.57 -7.01 12.86
N GLU A 13 8.43 -7.52 13.33
CA GLU A 13 7.32 -6.68 13.79
C GLU A 13 7.73 -5.65 14.86
N TRP A 14 8.61 -6.02 15.78
CA TRP A 14 9.11 -5.14 16.82
C TRP A 14 9.86 -3.93 16.26
N MET A 15 10.58 -4.10 15.16
CA MET A 15 11.33 -3.03 14.50
C MET A 15 10.37 -2.07 13.80
N ARG A 16 9.37 -2.62 13.11
CA ARG A 16 8.29 -1.84 12.51
C ARG A 16 7.55 -1.00 13.56
N ARG A 17 7.19 -1.60 14.70
CA ARG A 17 6.53 -0.90 15.81
C ARG A 17 7.40 0.23 16.38
N ALA A 18 8.69 -0.03 16.62
CA ALA A 18 9.63 0.97 17.14
C ALA A 18 9.79 2.17 16.17
N ARG A 19 9.89 1.90 14.86
CA ARG A 19 9.96 2.96 13.83
C ARG A 19 8.71 3.83 13.81
N LEU A 20 7.53 3.22 13.90
CA LEU A 20 6.27 3.96 13.95
C LEU A 20 6.16 4.80 15.22
N ALA A 21 6.53 4.25 16.37
CA ALA A 21 6.51 4.97 17.64
C ALA A 21 7.45 6.18 17.67
N ALA A 22 8.61 6.10 16.99
CA ALA A 22 9.52 7.24 16.86
C ALA A 22 8.90 8.45 16.13
N VAL A 23 7.90 8.22 15.26
CA VAL A 23 7.25 9.29 14.47
C VAL A 23 5.89 9.68 15.08
N PHE A 24 5.10 8.69 15.50
CA PHE A 24 3.71 8.86 15.90
C PHE A 24 3.48 8.74 17.41
N GLY A 25 4.50 8.32 18.18
CA GLY A 25 4.36 7.94 19.58
C GLY A 25 3.80 6.53 19.78
N ASP A 26 3.65 6.13 21.04
CA ASP A 26 3.23 4.76 21.38
C ASP A 26 1.75 4.46 21.08
N VAL A 27 0.93 5.50 20.93
CA VAL A 27 -0.50 5.37 20.63
C VAL A 27 -0.71 5.51 19.13
N LEU A 28 -0.94 4.38 18.46
CA LEU A 28 -1.35 4.37 17.06
C LEU A 28 -2.88 4.42 16.98
N PRO A 29 -3.44 5.07 15.94
CA PRO A 29 -4.87 4.97 15.67
C PRO A 29 -5.25 3.51 15.41
N GLU A 30 -6.33 3.07 16.04
CA GLU A 30 -6.95 1.78 15.72
C GLU A 30 -7.69 1.91 14.40
N THR A 31 -7.57 0.90 13.54
CA THR A 31 -8.39 0.80 12.32
C THR A 31 -9.27 -0.44 12.40
N THR A 32 -10.48 -0.33 11.88
CA THR A 32 -11.42 -1.45 11.85
C THR A 32 -11.12 -2.37 10.67
N ALA A 33 -11.73 -3.56 10.66
CA ALA A 33 -11.50 -4.52 9.59
C ALA A 33 -12.03 -4.04 8.23
N ASP A 34 -13.10 -3.24 8.22
CA ASP A 34 -13.71 -2.68 7.01
C ASP A 34 -12.86 -1.58 6.34
N GLU A 35 -12.00 -0.89 7.09
CA GLU A 35 -11.04 0.08 6.54
C GLU A 35 -9.79 -0.58 5.94
N ARG A 36 -9.57 -1.86 6.23
CA ARG A 36 -8.43 -2.63 5.73
C ARG A 36 -8.87 -3.44 4.53
N ASP A 37 -8.28 -3.13 3.38
CA ASP A 37 -8.37 -4.01 2.22
C ASP A 37 -7.48 -5.25 2.44
N PRO A 38 -8.06 -6.46 2.58
CA PRO A 38 -7.29 -7.69 2.78
C PRO A 38 -6.41 -8.04 1.56
N GLU A 39 -6.75 -7.51 0.37
CA GLU A 39 -6.05 -7.79 -0.89
C GLU A 39 -5.01 -6.71 -1.23
N ALA A 40 -4.87 -5.63 -0.44
CA ALA A 40 -3.93 -4.54 -0.72
C ALA A 40 -2.45 -4.96 -0.78
N GLY A 41 -2.11 -6.15 -0.26
CA GLY A 41 -0.77 -6.75 -0.37
C GLY A 41 -0.57 -7.66 -1.58
N ALA A 42 -1.64 -8.06 -2.27
CA ALA A 42 -1.62 -8.96 -3.42
C ALA A 42 -1.49 -8.14 -4.72
N GLY A 43 -0.26 -7.70 -5.00
CA GLY A 43 0.26 -7.06 -6.23
C GLY A 43 -0.72 -6.60 -7.33
N GLU A 44 -0.67 -5.29 -7.62
CA GLU A 44 -0.93 -4.52 -8.89
C GLU A 44 -2.07 -4.93 -9.86
N SER A 45 -2.85 -5.96 -9.58
CA SER A 45 -3.42 -6.74 -10.68
C SER A 45 -4.88 -6.43 -11.00
N SER A 46 -5.70 -6.00 -10.05
CA SER A 46 -7.14 -5.80 -10.32
C SER A 46 -7.57 -4.33 -10.35
N GLY A 47 -7.25 -3.54 -9.32
CA GLY A 47 -7.66 -2.13 -9.23
C GLY A 47 -7.02 -1.25 -10.30
N ASP A 48 -5.72 -1.37 -10.49
CA ASP A 48 -4.99 -0.60 -11.51
C ASP A 48 -5.41 -1.00 -12.93
N GLN A 49 -5.79 -2.25 -13.15
CA GLN A 49 -6.27 -2.71 -14.45
C GLN A 49 -7.61 -2.06 -14.80
N TRP A 50 -8.55 -2.08 -13.87
CA TRP A 50 -9.83 -1.39 -14.02
C TRP A 50 -9.65 0.11 -14.26
N LEU A 51 -8.76 0.78 -13.51
CA LEU A 51 -8.52 2.22 -13.68
C LEU A 51 -7.95 2.57 -15.06
N ARG A 52 -7.04 1.74 -15.59
CA ARG A 52 -6.48 1.92 -16.95
C ARG A 52 -7.54 1.73 -18.04
N GLU A 53 -8.50 0.83 -17.83
CA GLU A 53 -9.64 0.62 -18.75
C GLU A 53 -10.61 1.79 -18.77
N GLN A 54 -10.64 2.63 -17.72
CA GLN A 54 -11.52 3.79 -17.63
C GLN A 54 -10.92 5.08 -18.21
N VAL A 55 -9.73 5.04 -18.82
CA VAL A 55 -9.11 6.24 -19.40
C VAL A 55 -9.92 6.72 -20.62
N PRO A 56 -10.43 7.97 -20.62
CA PRO A 56 -11.18 8.50 -21.75
C PRO A 56 -10.34 8.62 -23.03
N PRO A 57 -10.93 8.48 -24.24
CA PRO A 57 -10.18 8.44 -25.51
C PRO A 57 -9.43 9.74 -25.86
N HIS A 58 -9.71 10.84 -25.16
CA HIS A 58 -9.04 12.14 -25.35
C HIS A 58 -7.94 12.42 -24.31
N HIS A 59 -7.58 11.44 -23.48
CA HIS A 59 -6.52 11.59 -22.49
C HIS A 59 -5.14 11.48 -23.16
N GLY A 60 -4.67 12.57 -23.77
CA GLY A 60 -3.34 12.59 -24.38
C GLY A 60 -3.04 13.72 -25.38
N ASP A 61 -3.72 14.86 -25.30
CA ASP A 61 -3.29 16.08 -26.04
C ASP A 61 -2.18 16.85 -25.31
#